data_AF-A0A7J8R8R5-F1
#
_entry.id   AF-A0A7J8R8R5-F1
#
_cell.length_a   1.000
_cell.length_b   1.000
_cell.length_c   1.000
_cell.angle_alpha   90.00
_cell.angle_beta   90.00
_cell.angle_gamma   90.00
#
_symmetry.space_group_name_H-M   'P 1'
#
loop_
_entity.id
_entity.type
_entity.pdbx_description
1 polymer ?
#
loop_
_entity_poly.entity_id
_entity_poly.type
_entity_poly.pdbx_seq_one_letter_code
_entity_poly.pdbx_strand_id
1 'polypeptide(L)'
;MGGDICLTATFRELGDIVADVWIMKEYGVKESWSKLISWNQPHYIPSVVVPLAFSKNGKKVLFNIGYQWFSFDERDSDVHTFVWYDLGSKKVEKVGIRDVPIIHDVDLYVQSLVPLNSNALMINNEMP
;
A
#
# COMPACT_ATOMS: atom_id res chain seq x y z
N MET A 1 11.11 1.31 16.89
CA MET A 1 10.08 1.31 15.83
C MET A 1 10.36 2.52 14.95
N GLY A 2 10.89 2.32 13.75
CA GLY A 2 11.43 3.38 12.88
C GLY A 2 10.76 3.43 11.51
N GLY A 3 9.45 3.17 11.46
CA GLY A 3 8.65 3.19 10.23
C GLY A 3 7.47 4.15 10.37
N ASP A 4 6.90 4.55 9.23
CA ASP A 4 5.74 5.44 9.18
C ASP A 4 4.43 4.64 9.32
N ILE A 5 3.37 5.28 9.85
CA ILE A 5 2.02 4.71 9.82
C ILE A 5 1.33 5.13 8.54
N CYS A 6 0.65 4.19 7.89
CA CYS A 6 -0.16 4.44 6.70
C CYS A 6 -1.66 4.25 6.97
N LEU A 7 -2.48 5.09 6.34
CA LEU A 7 -3.94 4.97 6.29
C LEU A 7 -4.40 5.05 4.84
N THR A 8 -5.22 4.09 4.42
CA THR A 8 -5.83 4.04 3.09
C THR A 8 -7.33 4.29 3.22
N ALA A 9 -7.87 5.22 2.45
CA ALA A 9 -9.30 5.56 2.45
C ALA A 9 -9.86 5.47 1.05
N THR A 10 -10.84 4.57 0.84
CA THR A 10 -11.58 4.44 -0.42
C THR A 10 -12.98 5.02 -0.24
N PHE A 11 -13.37 5.98 -1.07
CA PHE A 11 -14.68 6.64 -1.01
C PHE A 11 -15.20 7.00 -2.40
N ARG A 12 -16.47 7.42 -2.50
CA ARG A 12 -17.06 7.91 -3.75
C ARG A 12 -17.10 9.43 -3.74
N GLU A 13 -16.69 10.05 -4.83
CA GLU A 13 -16.73 11.49 -5.03
C GLU A 13 -17.17 11.80 -6.47
N LEU A 14 -18.25 12.60 -6.63
CA LEU A 14 -18.77 13.05 -7.93
C LEU A 14 -19.04 11.95 -8.97
N GLY A 15 -19.30 10.72 -8.52
CA GLY A 15 -19.54 9.56 -9.40
C GLY A 15 -18.30 8.68 -9.64
N ASP A 16 -17.12 9.16 -9.25
CA ASP A 16 -15.88 8.40 -9.28
C ASP A 16 -15.63 7.69 -7.94
N ILE A 17 -14.83 6.63 -7.99
CA ILE A 17 -14.19 6.06 -6.79
C ILE A 17 -12.88 6.84 -6.60
N VAL A 18 -12.51 7.14 -5.36
CA VAL A 18 -11.25 7.78 -4.99
C VAL A 18 -10.57 6.91 -3.96
N ALA A 19 -9.26 6.71 -4.12
CA ALA A 19 -8.41 6.07 -3.14
C ALA A 19 -7.34 7.07 -2.65
N ASP A 20 -7.46 7.46 -1.40
CA ASP A 20 -6.49 8.32 -0.71
C ASP A 20 -5.53 7.49 0.13
N VAL A 21 -4.26 7.89 0.12
CA VAL A 21 -3.21 7.29 0.95
C VAL A 21 -2.60 8.39 1.79
N TRP A 22 -2.61 8.19 3.11
CA TRP A 22 -2.10 9.12 4.11
C TRP A 22 -0.98 8.48 4.91
N ILE A 23 0.02 9.27 5.28
CA ILE A 23 1.17 8.82 6.06
C ILE A 23 1.39 9.72 7.26
N MET A 24 1.63 9.13 8.43
CA MET A 24 2.10 9.77 9.66
C MET A 24 3.56 9.37 9.91
N LYS A 25 4.44 10.36 9.94
CA LYS A 25 5.90 10.16 10.15
C LYS A 25 6.30 10.22 11.62
N GLU A 26 5.56 10.97 12.42
CA GLU A 26 5.78 11.14 13.85
C GLU A 26 4.57 10.60 14.59
N TYR A 27 4.80 9.51 15.33
CA TYR A 27 3.72 8.79 15.98
C TYR A 27 3.01 9.65 17.03
N GLY A 28 1.67 9.69 16.96
CA GLY A 28 0.83 10.46 17.90
C GLY A 28 0.78 11.97 17.62
N VAL A 29 1.52 12.48 16.64
CA VAL A 29 1.49 13.89 16.25
C VAL A 29 0.50 14.07 15.11
N LYS A 30 -0.63 14.73 15.39
CA LYS A 30 -1.72 14.92 14.41
C LYS A 30 -1.24 15.66 13.16
N GLU A 31 -0.37 16.64 13.32
CA GLU A 31 0.17 17.49 12.27
C GLU A 31 1.15 16.75 11.36
N SER A 32 1.62 15.56 11.77
CA SER A 32 2.50 14.72 10.98
C SER A 32 1.76 13.94 9.88
N TRP A 33 0.42 13.89 9.94
CA TRP A 33 -0.37 13.33 8.85
C TRP A 33 -0.22 14.17 7.59
N SER A 34 0.20 13.53 6.52
CA SER A 34 0.27 14.13 5.19
C SER A 34 -0.39 13.21 4.16
N LYS A 35 -1.18 13.80 3.26
CA LYS A 35 -1.75 13.05 2.14
C LYS A 35 -0.62 12.78 1.15
N LEU A 36 -0.31 11.52 0.94
CA LEU A 36 0.72 11.09 0.02
C LEU A 36 0.20 11.11 -1.42
N ILE A 37 -0.95 10.47 -1.64
CA ILE A 37 -1.57 10.27 -2.95
C ILE A 37 -3.09 10.40 -2.85
N SER A 38 -3.69 10.90 -3.92
CA SER A 38 -5.13 10.83 -4.18
C SER A 38 -5.29 10.29 -5.59
N TRP A 39 -5.84 9.09 -5.72
CA TRP A 39 -6.03 8.41 -6.99
C TRP A 39 -7.50 8.49 -7.41
N ASN A 40 -7.77 9.10 -8.56
CA ASN A 40 -9.09 9.29 -9.16
C ASN A 40 -9.11 8.73 -10.60
N GLN A 41 -9.20 7.41 -10.76
CA GLN A 41 -9.36 6.80 -12.07
C GLN A 41 -10.62 5.92 -12.12
N PRO A 42 -11.61 6.27 -12.96
CA PRO A 42 -12.89 5.57 -13.02
C PRO A 42 -12.80 4.11 -13.52
N HIS A 43 -11.69 3.71 -14.14
CA HIS A 43 -11.54 2.39 -14.79
C HIS A 43 -10.52 1.45 -14.15
N TYR A 44 -9.75 1.91 -13.15
CA TYR A 44 -8.59 1.18 -12.64
C TYR A 44 -8.41 1.26 -11.12
N ILE A 45 -9.39 1.80 -10.38
CA ILE A 45 -9.27 1.80 -8.93
C ILE A 45 -9.69 0.43 -8.37
N PRO A 46 -8.77 -0.31 -7.73
CA PRO A 46 -9.14 -1.47 -6.95
C PRO A 46 -9.96 -1.04 -5.72
N SER A 47 -10.79 -1.93 -5.20
CA SER A 47 -11.55 -1.69 -3.97
C SER A 47 -10.64 -1.31 -2.78
N VAL A 48 -9.39 -1.80 -2.80
CA VAL A 48 -8.35 -1.51 -1.81
C VAL A 48 -7.02 -1.26 -2.53
N VAL A 49 -6.38 -0.13 -2.24
CA VAL A 49 -5.02 0.20 -2.66
C VAL A 49 -4.11 0.00 -1.46
N VAL A 50 -3.13 -0.91 -1.54
CA VAL A 50 -2.24 -1.21 -0.42
C VAL A 50 -0.82 -0.72 -0.71
N PRO A 51 -0.33 0.34 -0.04
CA PRO A 51 1.07 0.77 -0.14
C PRO A 51 1.97 -0.22 0.60
N LEU A 52 3.02 -0.68 -0.08
CA LEU A 52 3.93 -1.72 0.44
C LEU A 52 5.28 -1.17 0.83
N ALA A 53 5.85 -0.27 0.01
CA ALA A 53 7.18 0.24 0.24
C ALA A 53 7.44 1.54 -0.52
N PHE A 54 8.37 2.33 -0.01
CA PHE A 54 9.02 3.38 -0.80
C PHE A 54 10.15 2.80 -1.64
N SER A 55 10.42 3.39 -2.80
CA SER A 55 11.67 3.17 -3.53
C SER A 55 12.85 3.63 -2.68
N LYS A 56 14.06 3.12 -2.99
CA LYS A 56 15.30 3.48 -2.28
C LYS A 56 15.54 5.00 -2.16
N ASN A 57 15.08 5.79 -3.14
CA ASN A 57 15.22 7.25 -3.15
C ASN A 57 13.98 8.00 -2.60
N GLY A 58 12.96 7.28 -2.10
CA GLY A 58 11.73 7.86 -1.56
C GLY A 58 10.82 8.54 -2.58
N LYS A 59 11.14 8.50 -3.88
CA LYS A 59 10.38 9.20 -4.92
C LYS A 59 9.19 8.41 -5.46
N LYS A 60 9.18 7.10 -5.25
CA LYS A 60 8.12 6.20 -5.71
C LYS A 60 7.58 5.38 -4.56
N VAL A 61 6.32 4.98 -4.69
CA VAL A 61 5.62 4.09 -3.75
C VAL A 61 5.17 2.86 -4.52
N LEU A 62 5.47 1.68 -4.00
CA LEU A 62 4.99 0.41 -4.52
C LEU A 62 3.60 0.17 -3.96
N PHE A 63 2.65 -0.06 -4.84
CA PHE A 63 1.30 -0.43 -4.49
C PHE A 63 1.01 -1.86 -4.91
N ASN A 64 0.29 -2.58 -4.07
CA ASN A 64 -0.59 -3.62 -4.54
C ASN A 64 -1.95 -3.00 -4.89
N ILE A 65 -2.39 -3.23 -6.12
CA ILE A 65 -3.66 -2.77 -6.69
C ILE A 65 -4.54 -3.97 -7.08
N GLY A 66 -4.36 -5.12 -6.42
CA GLY A 66 -5.01 -6.37 -6.79
C GLY A 66 -6.53 -6.24 -6.89
N TYR A 67 -7.07 -6.69 -8.02
CA TYR A 67 -8.49 -6.97 -8.15
C TYR A 67 -8.78 -8.40 -7.69
N GLN A 68 -9.71 -8.54 -6.75
CA GLN A 68 -10.62 -9.68 -6.79
C GLN A 68 -11.87 -9.28 -7.60
N TRP A 69 -12.10 -10.05 -8.67
CA TRP A 69 -13.42 -10.53 -9.14
C TRP A 69 -14.26 -9.82 -10.23
N PHE A 70 -13.82 -8.79 -10.98
CA PHE A 70 -14.71 -8.27 -12.06
C PHE A 70 -14.09 -8.05 -13.45
N SER A 71 -12.87 -8.51 -13.71
CA SER A 71 -12.38 -8.65 -15.08
C SER A 71 -12.85 -10.00 -15.66
N PHE A 72 -14.05 -10.03 -16.25
CA PHE A 72 -14.57 -11.18 -17.00
C PHE A 72 -13.91 -11.35 -18.39
N ASP A 73 -12.89 -10.57 -18.73
CA ASP A 73 -12.14 -10.75 -19.99
C ASP A 73 -10.83 -11.48 -19.71
N GLU A 74 -10.85 -12.79 -19.93
CA GLU A 74 -9.71 -13.72 -19.80
C GLU A 74 -8.53 -13.39 -20.73
N ARG A 75 -8.66 -12.38 -21.61
CA ARG A 75 -7.62 -11.97 -22.56
C ARG A 75 -6.59 -11.00 -21.98
N ASP A 76 -6.79 -10.50 -20.77
CA ASP A 76 -5.83 -9.62 -20.08
C ASP A 76 -5.05 -10.44 -19.03
N SER A 77 -4.28 -11.41 -19.50
CA SER A 77 -3.48 -12.32 -18.65
C SER A 77 -2.29 -11.62 -17.97
N ASP A 78 -2.05 -10.35 -18.27
CA ASP A 78 -1.08 -9.49 -17.57
C ASP A 78 -1.76 -8.79 -16.38
N VAL A 79 -2.25 -9.59 -15.43
CA VAL A 79 -2.76 -9.08 -14.15
C VAL A 79 -1.57 -8.57 -13.33
N HIS A 80 -1.18 -7.32 -13.59
CA HIS A 80 -0.21 -6.62 -12.77
C HIS A 80 -0.89 -6.14 -11.50
N THR A 81 -0.77 -6.96 -10.46
CA THR A 81 -1.20 -6.60 -9.11
C THR A 81 -0.30 -5.55 -8.46
N PHE A 82 0.90 -5.29 -9.01
CA PHE A 82 1.86 -4.34 -8.45
C PHE A 82 2.18 -3.20 -9.40
N VAL A 83 2.23 -1.98 -8.86
CA VAL A 83 2.62 -0.77 -9.61
C VAL A 83 3.53 0.14 -8.79
N TRP A 84 4.50 0.77 -9.44
CA TRP A 84 5.20 1.91 -8.90
C TRP A 84 4.44 3.19 -9.24
N TYR A 85 4.15 4.00 -8.24
CA TYR A 85 3.64 5.36 -8.42
C TYR A 85 4.73 6.37 -8.12
N ASP A 86 5.05 7.23 -9.08
CA ASP A 86 6.02 8.31 -8.91
C ASP A 86 5.35 9.55 -8.30
N LEU A 87 5.81 9.97 -7.11
CA LEU A 87 5.20 11.05 -6.33
C LEU A 87 5.32 12.42 -7.00
N GLY A 88 6.39 12.64 -7.78
CA GLY A 88 6.63 13.93 -8.43
C GLY A 88 5.84 14.08 -9.73
N SER A 89 5.97 13.08 -10.61
CA SER A 89 5.34 13.08 -11.93
C SER A 89 3.90 12.56 -11.94
N LYS A 90 3.45 11.92 -10.85
CA LYS A 90 2.14 11.27 -10.71
C LYS A 90 1.90 10.16 -11.75
N LYS A 91 2.97 9.52 -12.21
CA LYS A 91 2.92 8.44 -13.22
C LYS A 91 2.92 7.08 -12.56
N VAL A 92 2.26 6.14 -13.23
CA VAL A 92 2.14 4.74 -12.83
C VAL A 92 3.00 3.89 -13.76
N GLU A 93 3.82 3.02 -13.18
CA GLU A 93 4.65 2.05 -13.90
C GLU A 93 4.28 0.64 -13.42
N LYS A 94 3.89 -0.24 -14.36
CA LYS A 94 3.55 -1.63 -14.05
C LYS A 94 4.79 -2.39 -13.57
N VAL A 95 4.63 -3.23 -12.56
CA VAL A 95 5.69 -4.10 -12.04
C VAL A 95 5.35 -5.54 -12.35
N GLY A 96 6.23 -6.19 -13.10
CA GLY A 96 6.22 -7.65 -13.26
C GLY A 96 7.16 -8.26 -12.23
N ILE A 97 6.62 -9.08 -11.32
CA ILE A 97 7.42 -9.95 -10.47
C ILE A 97 7.41 -11.32 -11.11
N ARG A 98 8.60 -11.87 -11.40
CA ARG A 98 8.71 -13.21 -11.99
C ARG A 98 8.31 -14.25 -10.95
N ASP A 99 7.71 -15.34 -11.43
CA ASP A 99 7.37 -16.53 -10.64
C ASP A 99 6.37 -16.31 -9.50
N VAL A 100 5.66 -15.18 -9.49
CA VAL A 100 4.53 -14.95 -8.57
C VAL A 100 3.29 -15.68 -9.11
N PRO A 101 2.57 -16.46 -8.29
CA PRO A 101 1.34 -17.10 -8.71
C PRO A 101 0.32 -16.08 -9.22
N ILE A 102 -0.48 -16.47 -10.22
CA ILE A 102 -1.53 -15.62 -10.81
C ILE A 102 -2.49 -15.12 -9.71
N ILE A 103 -2.80 -15.98 -8.75
CA ILE A 103 -3.59 -15.65 -7.57
C ILE A 103 -2.64 -15.55 -6.39
N HIS A 104 -2.51 -14.35 -5.84
CA HIS A 104 -1.74 -14.08 -4.64
C HIS A 104 -2.43 -12.96 -3.85
N ASP A 105 -2.19 -12.94 -2.55
CA ASP A 105 -2.67 -11.91 -1.65
C ASP A 105 -1.49 -11.22 -0.97
N VAL A 106 -1.72 -10.06 -0.39
CA VAL A 106 -0.72 -9.33 0.37
C VAL A 106 -1.17 -9.13 1.80
N ASP A 107 -0.49 -9.83 2.71
CA ASP A 107 -0.70 -9.68 4.14
C ASP A 107 0.14 -8.52 4.70
N LEU A 108 -0.52 -7.61 5.42
CA LEU A 108 0.16 -6.55 6.16
C LEU A 108 0.45 -7.02 7.59
N TYR A 109 1.73 -7.17 7.92
CA TYR A 109 2.13 -7.40 9.30
C TYR A 109 2.19 -6.08 10.07
N VAL A 110 1.25 -5.88 10.99
CA VAL A 110 1.20 -4.71 11.87
C VAL A 110 1.69 -5.09 13.27
N GLN A 111 2.70 -4.38 13.77
CA GLN A 111 3.09 -4.49 15.17
C GLN A 111 2.12 -3.68 16.05
N SER A 112 1.74 -4.22 17.20
CA SER A 112 0.99 -3.45 18.20
C SER A 112 1.74 -2.18 18.57
N LEU A 113 1.06 -1.04 18.43
CA LEU A 113 1.56 0.26 18.88
C LEU A 113 1.49 0.42 20.40
N VAL A 114 0.78 -0.49 21.08
CA VAL A 114 0.75 -0.58 22.53
C VAL A 114 1.77 -1.65 22.93
N PRO A 115 2.80 -1.32 23.72
CA PRO A 115 3.65 -2.35 24.31
C PRO A 115 2.75 -3.26 25.15
N LEU A 116 2.73 -4.55 24.84
CA LEU A 116 2.16 -5.53 25.75
C LEU A 116 3.01 -5.45 27.00
N ASN A 117 2.43 -4.98 28.11
CA ASN A 117 3.11 -4.94 29.40
C ASN A 117 3.50 -6.37 29.76
N SER A 118 4.72 -6.77 29.41
CA SER A 118 5.29 -8.05 29.75
C SER A 118 6.37 -7.83 30.78
N ASN A 119 6.01 -8.02 32.05
CA ASN A 119 6.91 -8.64 33.03
C ASN A 119 7.25 -10.09 32.61
N ALA A 120 7.55 -10.34 31.33
CA ALA A 120 7.83 -11.66 30.79
C ALA A 120 8.83 -11.51 29.63
N LEU A 121 10.09 -11.67 30.01
CA LEU A 121 11.22 -12.22 29.24
C LEU A 121 11.45 -11.69 27.82
N MET A 122 12.49 -10.86 27.75
CA MET A 122 13.34 -10.62 26.57
C MET A 122 13.59 -11.93 25.82
N ILE A 123 13.12 -12.03 24.58
CA ILE A 123 13.71 -12.92 23.59
C ILE A 123 14.36 -12.01 22.55
N ASN A 124 15.67 -11.88 22.68
CA ASN A 124 16.53 -11.33 21.64
C ASN A 124 16.43 -12.26 20.43
N ASN A 125 15.78 -11.80 19.36
CA ASN A 125 15.98 -12.38 18.05
C ASN A 125 16.91 -11.43 17.28
N GLU A 126 18.21 -11.59 17.52
CA GLU A 126 19.17 -11.37 16.45
C GLU A 126 18.90 -12.44 15.38
N MET A 127 18.85 -12.05 14.12
CA MET A 127 18.98 -12.98 13.00
C MET A 127 20.07 -12.48 12.06
N PRO A 128 20.79 -13.42 11.41
CA PRO A 128 22.07 -13.19 10.73
C PRO A 128 21.97 -12.35 9.45
#